data_AF-A0A1A9WUT0-F1
#
_entry.id   AF-A0A1A9WUT0-F1
#
_cell.length_a   1.000
_cell.length_b   1.000
_cell.length_c   1.000
_cell.angle_alpha   90.00
_cell.angle_beta   90.00
_cell.angle_gamma   90.00
#
_symmetry.space_group_name_H-M   'P 1'
#
loop_
_entity.id
_entity.type
_entity.pdbx_description
1 polymer ?
#
loop_
_entity_poly.entity_id
_entity_poly.type
_entity_poly.pdbx_seq_one_letter_code
_entity_poly.pdbx_strand_id
1 'polypeptide(L)'
;MKFLLALFFNSIILVSSERSSVCNLRHSASSIFPGLCFRKDYSAWSYDVDTDRCLEFHYNGCGGNDNRFFTMEQCTEICKNEKDEAEKPSWW
;
A
#
# COMPACT_ATOMS: atom_id res chain seq x y z
N MET A 1 31.61 1.37 6.52
CA MET A 1 32.43 0.35 5.83
C MET A 1 31.72 -0.05 4.54
N LYS A 2 32.51 -0.25 3.48
CA LYS A 2 32.15 -0.30 2.05
C LYS A 2 31.17 -1.41 1.66
N PHE A 3 30.37 -1.14 0.62
CA PHE A 3 30.21 -1.96 -0.60
C PHE A 3 29.80 -0.97 -1.72
N LEU A 4 30.70 -0.29 -2.44
CA LEU A 4 31.43 -0.79 -3.61
C LEU A 4 30.71 -1.92 -4.35
N LEU A 5 29.87 -1.56 -5.33
CA LEU A 5 29.75 -2.14 -6.69
C LEU A 5 28.61 -1.41 -7.43
N ALA A 6 28.80 -0.12 -7.77
CA ALA A 6 27.94 0.59 -8.72
C ALA A 6 28.79 0.97 -9.93
N LEU A 7 29.07 -0.01 -10.80
CA LEU A 7 29.84 0.19 -12.03
C LEU A 7 29.10 -0.35 -13.25
N PHE A 8 27.84 0.06 -13.45
CA PHE A 8 27.20 -0.01 -14.75
C PHE A 8 26.26 1.21 -14.93
N PHE A 9 26.70 2.14 -15.80
CA PHE A 9 25.95 3.20 -16.49
C PHE A 9 25.49 4.48 -15.73
N ASN A 10 26.36 5.50 -15.76
CA ASN A 10 26.19 6.85 -16.35
C ASN A 10 24.81 7.55 -16.52
N SER A 11 23.80 7.27 -15.72
CA SER A 11 22.61 8.12 -15.64
C SER A 11 22.17 8.19 -14.19
N ILE A 12 21.91 9.40 -13.71
CA ILE A 12 21.42 9.68 -12.36
C ILE A 12 20.22 8.78 -12.10
N ILE A 13 20.41 7.66 -11.40
CA ILE A 13 19.28 6.96 -10.79
C ILE A 13 19.14 7.62 -9.43
N LEU A 14 18.45 8.76 -9.41
CA LEU A 14 17.51 8.96 -8.31
C LEU A 14 16.62 7.73 -8.41
N VAL A 15 16.84 6.69 -7.59
CA VAL A 15 15.73 5.83 -7.20
C VAL A 15 14.89 6.82 -6.40
N SER A 16 14.03 7.54 -7.11
CA SER A 16 12.97 8.27 -6.48
C SER A 16 12.21 7.21 -5.71
N SER A 17 12.11 7.39 -4.41
CA SER A 17 11.23 6.62 -3.54
C SER A 17 9.80 6.94 -4.00
N GLU A 18 9.43 6.43 -5.16
CA GLU A 18 8.11 6.58 -5.71
C GLU A 18 7.31 5.44 -5.13
N ARG A 19 6.53 5.82 -4.10
CA ARG A 19 5.47 5.00 -3.51
C ARG A 19 4.76 4.23 -4.63
N SER A 20 4.59 2.92 -4.41
CA SER A 20 4.01 2.03 -5.42
C SER A 20 2.71 2.60 -5.99
N SER A 21 2.55 2.59 -7.31
CA SER A 21 1.38 3.17 -7.99
C SER A 21 0.07 2.51 -7.57
N VAL A 22 0.12 1.28 -7.07
CA VAL A 22 -1.02 0.56 -6.49
C VAL A 22 -1.66 1.33 -5.33
N CYS A 23 -0.86 2.09 -4.59
CA CYS A 23 -1.31 2.87 -3.43
C CYS A 23 -2.07 4.14 -3.83
N ASN A 24 -2.00 4.55 -5.10
CA ASN A 24 -2.76 5.70 -5.62
C ASN A 24 -4.11 5.29 -6.20
N LEU A 25 -4.40 3.99 -6.28
CA LEU A 25 -5.72 3.50 -6.67
C LEU A 25 -6.72 3.80 -5.56
N ARG A 26 -7.98 4.02 -5.94
CA ARG A 26 -9.08 4.14 -4.97
C ARG A 26 -9.08 2.93 -4.03
N HIS A 27 -9.42 3.16 -2.76
CA HIS A 27 -9.59 2.09 -1.78
C HIS A 27 -10.36 0.90 -2.38
N SER A 28 -9.83 -0.32 -2.28
CA SER A 28 -10.32 -1.48 -3.05
C SER A 28 -11.77 -1.86 -2.71
N ALA A 29 -12.25 -1.50 -1.50
CA ALA A 29 -13.67 -1.60 -1.13
C ALA A 29 -14.63 -0.67 -1.91
N SER A 30 -14.13 0.37 -2.58
CA SER A 30 -14.96 1.36 -3.30
C SER A 30 -15.49 0.85 -4.64
N SER A 31 -15.56 -0.47 -4.84
CA SER A 31 -16.07 -1.06 -6.08
C SER A 31 -17.48 -0.59 -6.38
N ILE A 32 -17.75 -0.20 -7.63
CA ILE A 32 -19.06 0.28 -8.11
C ILE A 32 -20.16 -0.80 -7.98
N PHE A 33 -19.75 -2.07 -7.86
CA PHE A 33 -20.64 -3.21 -7.61
C PHE A 33 -20.42 -3.80 -6.21
N PRO A 34 -20.78 -3.08 -5.13
CA PRO A 34 -20.76 -3.66 -3.80
C PRO A 34 -21.75 -4.83 -3.78
N GLY A 35 -21.23 -6.04 -3.56
CA GLY A 35 -22.05 -7.22 -3.30
C GLY A 35 -22.38 -8.13 -4.48
N LEU A 36 -21.83 -8.02 -5.70
CA LEU A 36 -22.13 -9.02 -6.74
C LEU A 36 -21.58 -10.43 -6.45
N CYS A 37 -20.65 -10.55 -5.51
CA CYS A 37 -20.14 -11.83 -5.02
C CYS A 37 -20.60 -12.04 -3.58
N PHE A 38 -21.31 -13.14 -3.34
CA PHE A 38 -21.98 -13.41 -2.06
C PHE A 38 -21.46 -14.67 -1.37
N ARG A 39 -20.25 -15.14 -1.71
CA ARG A 39 -19.82 -16.49 -1.30
C ARG A 39 -18.56 -16.57 -0.47
N LYS A 40 -17.81 -15.48 -0.29
CA LYS A 40 -16.58 -15.49 0.51
C LYS A 40 -16.40 -14.17 1.22
N ASP A 41 -16.04 -14.25 2.49
CA ASP A 41 -15.73 -13.10 3.32
C ASP A 41 -14.27 -13.23 3.76
N TYR A 42 -13.44 -12.30 3.30
CA TYR A 42 -12.02 -12.23 3.60
C TYR A 42 -11.71 -10.90 4.26
N SER A 43 -11.04 -10.93 5.41
CA SER A 43 -10.34 -9.74 5.89
C SER A 43 -9.20 -9.40 4.93
N ALA A 44 -9.14 -8.15 4.52
CA ALA A 44 -8.12 -7.61 3.65
C ALA A 44 -7.80 -6.16 4.03
N TRP A 45 -6.66 -5.65 3.54
CA TRP A 45 -6.17 -4.32 3.84
C TRP A 45 -6.06 -3.50 2.56
N SER A 46 -6.40 -2.22 2.61
CA SER A 46 -6.25 -1.29 1.48
C SER A 46 -5.69 0.02 1.99
N TYR A 47 -4.79 0.63 1.22
CA TYR A 47 -4.24 1.92 1.56
C TYR A 47 -5.21 3.02 1.15
N ASP A 48 -5.52 3.89 2.10
CA ASP A 48 -6.32 5.10 1.91
C ASP A 48 -5.39 6.31 1.87
N VAL A 49 -5.34 6.97 0.72
CA VAL A 49 -4.56 8.18 0.47
C VAL A 49 -5.07 9.38 1.28
N ASP A 50 -6.37 9.43 1.56
CA ASP A 50 -7.00 10.58 2.22
C ASP A 50 -6.69 10.58 3.72
N THR A 51 -6.64 9.39 4.33
CA THR A 51 -6.26 9.22 5.74
C THR A 51 -4.79 8.87 5.94
N ASP A 52 -4.07 8.63 4.84
CA ASP A 52 -2.70 8.11 4.81
C ASP A 52 -2.57 6.90 5.75
N ARG A 53 -3.42 5.87 5.56
CA ARG A 53 -3.44 4.67 6.42
C ARG A 53 -3.81 3.42 5.64
N CYS A 54 -3.29 2.29 6.09
CA CYS A 54 -3.80 0.98 5.71
C CYS A 54 -5.02 0.65 6.56
N LEU A 55 -6.18 0.47 5.92
CA LEU A 55 -7.45 0.20 6.58
C LEU A 55 -7.90 -1.23 6.26
N GLU A 56 -8.35 -1.94 7.29
CA GLU A 56 -8.98 -3.26 7.15
C GLU A 56 -10.38 -3.11 6.55
N PHE A 57 -10.75 -4.02 5.65
CA PHE A 57 -12.09 -4.09 5.07
C PHE A 57 -12.48 -5.53 4.72
N HIS A 58 -13.77 -5.77 4.54
CA HIS A 58 -14.31 -7.06 4.11
C HIS A 58 -14.32 -7.17 2.59
N TYR A 59 -13.60 -8.16 2.06
CA TYR A 59 -13.55 -8.46 0.63
C TYR A 59 -14.44 -9.65 0.29
N ASN A 60 -15.47 -9.38 -0.52
CA ASN A 60 -16.50 -10.35 -0.90
C ASN A 60 -16.05 -11.41 -1.94
N GLY A 61 -14.76 -11.47 -2.25
CA GLY A 61 -14.17 -12.46 -3.16
C GLY A 61 -14.17 -12.09 -4.65
N CYS A 62 -14.70 -10.94 -5.05
CA CYS A 62 -14.53 -10.41 -6.40
C CYS A 62 -14.59 -8.88 -6.45
N GLY A 63 -14.16 -8.32 -7.59
CA GLY A 63 -14.16 -6.88 -7.83
C GLY A 63 -13.04 -6.15 -7.10
N GLY A 64 -13.26 -4.86 -6.87
CA GLY A 64 -12.24 -3.96 -6.33
C GLY A 64 -11.08 -3.77 -7.32
N ASN A 65 -9.89 -3.55 -6.78
CA ASN A 65 -8.66 -3.37 -7.54
C ASN A 65 -7.45 -3.91 -6.75
N ASP A 66 -6.25 -3.69 -7.28
CA ASP A 66 -4.99 -4.22 -6.75
C ASP A 66 -4.51 -3.55 -5.46
N ASN A 67 -5.15 -2.47 -5.00
CA ASN A 67 -4.90 -1.88 -3.68
C ASN A 67 -5.54 -2.74 -2.59
N ARG A 68 -5.15 -4.01 -2.51
CA ARG A 68 -5.68 -5.02 -1.60
C ARG A 68 -4.55 -5.97 -1.18
N PHE A 69 -4.32 -6.02 0.12
CA PHE A 69 -3.26 -6.79 0.75
C PHE A 69 -3.84 -7.75 1.79
N PHE A 70 -3.13 -8.82 2.11
CA PHE A 70 -3.60 -9.83 3.07
C PHE A 70 -3.33 -9.44 4.52
N THR A 71 -2.32 -8.60 4.78
CA THR A 71 -1.97 -8.13 6.12
C THR A 71 -1.72 -6.63 6.14
N MET A 72 -1.80 -6.04 7.34
CA MET A 72 -1.51 -4.63 7.57
C MET A 72 -0.06 -4.31 7.20
N GLU A 73 0.88 -5.18 7.58
CA GLU A 73 2.32 -5.00 7.36
C GLU A 73 2.64 -4.94 5.87
N GLN A 74 2.02 -5.82 5.08
CA GLN A 74 2.21 -5.85 3.63
C GLN A 74 1.69 -4.57 2.97
N CYS A 75 0.56 -4.04 3.42
CA CYS A 75 0.05 -2.75 2.97
C CYS A 75 0.99 -1.60 3.36
N THR A 76 1.44 -1.57 4.62
CA THR A 76 2.33 -0.53 5.14
C THR A 76 3.68 -0.54 4.42
N GLU A 77 4.32 -1.69 4.26
CA GLU A 77 5.62 -1.82 3.58
C GLU A 77 5.55 -1.32 2.12
N ILE A 78 4.43 -1.54 1.44
CA ILE A 78 4.26 -1.16 0.03
C ILE A 78 3.86 0.31 -0.13
N CYS A 79 3.04 0.84 0.79
CA CYS A 79 2.39 2.14 0.62
C CYS A 79 2.86 3.24 1.57
N LYS A 80 3.46 2.91 2.70
CA LYS A 80 4.02 3.88 3.65
C LYS A 80 5.50 4.09 3.39
N ASN A 81 5.94 5.34 3.46
CA ASN A 81 7.36 5.65 3.46
C ASN A 81 7.86 5.68 4.92
N GLU A 82 9.14 5.37 5.14
CA GLU A 82 9.78 5.42 6.47
C GLU A 82 9.63 6.79 7.18
N LYS A 83 9.40 7.86 6.43
CA LYS A 83 9.20 9.22 6.96
C LYS A 83 7.82 9.42 7.59
N ASP A 84 6.83 8.62 7.20
CA ASP A 84 5.43 8.79 7.61
C ASP A 84 5.18 8.26 9.04
N GLU A 85 6.05 7.36 9.54
CA GLU A 85 6.01 6.89 10.93
C GLU A 85 6.79 7.80 11.90
N ALA A 86 7.78 8.54 11.39
CA ALA A 86 8.67 9.39 12.19
C ALA A 86 7.99 10.69 12.70
N GLU A 87 6.82 11.05 12.17
CA GLU A 87 6.10 12.27 12.55
C GLU A 87 4.98 12.05 13.58
N LYS A 88 4.74 10.81 14.03
CA LYS A 88 3.74 10.58 15.08
C LYS A 88 4.30 11.05 16.44
N PRO A 89 3.66 11.99 17.16
CA PRO A 89 4.13 12.39 18.48
C PRO A 89 4.10 11.20 19.44
N SER A 90 5.28 10.86 19.96
CA SER A 90 5.51 9.80 20.94
C SER A 90 4.99 10.23 22.32
N TRP A 91 3.67 10.24 22.50
CA TRP A 91 3.06 10.45 23.82
C TRP A 91 2.08 9.32 24.14
N TRP A 92 2.64 8.14 24.38
CA TRP A 92 2.14 7.16 25.33
C TRP A 92 3.10 7.14 26.52
#